data_AF-A0A7S4ULW3-F1
#
_entry.id   AF-A0A7S4ULW3-F1
#
_cell.length_a   1.000
_cell.length_b   1.000
_cell.length_c   1.000
_cell.angle_alpha   90.00
_cell.angle_beta   90.00
_cell.angle_gamma   90.00
#
_symmetry.space_group_name_H-M   'P 1'
#
loop_
_entity.id
_entity.type
_entity.pdbx_description
1 polymer ?
#
loop_
_entity_poly.entity_id
_entity_poly.type
_entity_poly.pdbx_seq_one_letter_code
_entity_poly.pdbx_strand_id
1 'polypeptide(L)'
;NFKVGGGGPGGGRGGGANSLPTSLKPLGKLVCEKIRPGAVIKWWKRNDGYVIFSLQGNRYCENIQRQHKANGIVIVVHLESGTWWQKCQDPECRSINFRSPKYSIEPAVLQVVLAAERRYDYSSSSPSE
;
A
#
# COMPACT_ATOMS: atom_id res chain seq x y z
N ASN A 1 -30.20 -4.69 25.42
CA ASN A 1 -29.70 -5.08 24.08
C ASN A 1 -29.00 -3.93 23.40
N PHE A 2 -27.67 -3.90 23.46
CA PHE A 2 -26.88 -2.84 22.84
C PHE A 2 -26.79 -3.01 21.32
N LYS A 3 -26.99 -1.87 20.68
CA LYS A 3 -27.12 -1.60 19.25
C LYS A 3 -25.85 -2.01 18.50
N VAL A 4 -26.02 -2.75 17.40
CA VAL A 4 -24.94 -3.16 16.48
C VAL A 4 -24.38 -1.88 15.84
N GLY A 5 -23.13 -1.55 16.16
CA GLY A 5 -22.43 -0.40 15.59
C GLY A 5 -22.06 -0.65 14.13
N GLY A 6 -22.61 0.17 13.23
CA GLY A 6 -22.15 0.26 11.85
C GLY A 6 -20.74 0.84 11.79
N GLY A 7 -19.79 0.07 11.27
CA GLY A 7 -18.46 0.53 10.89
C GLY A 7 -18.40 0.71 9.38
N GLY A 8 -18.46 1.95 8.90
CA GLY A 8 -18.05 2.29 7.53
C GLY A 8 -16.55 1.98 7.30
N PRO A 9 -16.01 2.17 6.08
CA PRO A 9 -14.65 1.78 5.73
C PRO A 9 -13.63 2.70 6.43
N GLY A 10 -13.33 2.38 7.68
CA GLY A 10 -12.26 3.02 8.43
C GLY A 10 -10.92 2.64 7.80
N GLY A 11 -10.21 3.61 7.24
CA GLY A 11 -8.84 3.45 6.76
C GLY A 11 -7.92 2.93 7.86
N GLY A 12 -7.74 1.61 7.89
CA GLY A 12 -6.96 0.92 8.90
C GLY A 12 -5.47 1.23 8.78
N ARG A 13 -4.83 1.51 9.91
CA ARG A 13 -3.37 1.46 10.06
C ARG A 13 -3.01 0.14 10.72
N GLY A 14 -2.18 -0.67 10.06
CA GLY A 14 -1.69 -1.94 10.59
C GLY A 14 -0.16 -1.95 10.77
N GLY A 15 0.32 -2.69 11.76
CA GLY A 15 1.75 -2.86 12.06
C GLY A 15 2.33 -4.15 11.48
N GLY A 16 3.41 -4.07 10.71
CA GLY A 16 4.08 -5.27 10.19
C GLY A 16 3.39 -5.96 9.01
N ALA A 17 4.14 -6.82 8.29
CA ALA A 17 3.60 -7.64 7.19
C ALA A 17 2.51 -8.64 7.64
N ASN A 18 2.60 -9.12 8.89
CA ASN A 18 1.66 -10.09 9.45
C ASN A 18 0.28 -9.49 9.79
N SER A 19 0.16 -8.16 9.82
CA SER A 19 -1.12 -7.48 10.05
C SER A 19 -1.89 -7.12 8.77
N LEU A 20 -1.34 -7.43 7.59
CA LEU A 20 -2.06 -7.12 6.35
C LEU A 20 -3.33 -8.00 6.25
N PRO A 21 -4.48 -7.42 5.86
CA PRO A 21 -5.66 -8.20 5.54
C PRO A 21 -5.34 -9.13 4.36
N THR A 22 -6.03 -10.27 4.28
CA THR A 22 -5.80 -11.29 3.25
C THR A 22 -5.80 -10.72 1.83
N SER A 23 -6.63 -9.72 1.57
CA SER A 23 -6.70 -9.01 0.28
C SER A 23 -5.43 -8.23 -0.09
N LEU A 24 -4.68 -7.73 0.89
CA LEU A 24 -3.45 -6.97 0.67
C LEU A 24 -2.17 -7.81 0.79
N LYS A 25 -2.24 -9.05 1.29
CA LYS A 25 -1.08 -9.93 1.41
C LYS A 25 -0.31 -10.13 0.10
N PRO A 26 -0.96 -10.37 -1.06
CA PRO A 26 -0.25 -10.50 -2.34
C PRO A 26 0.51 -9.23 -2.72
N LEU A 27 -0.08 -8.06 -2.46
CA LEU A 27 0.54 -6.77 -2.72
C LEU A 27 1.75 -6.53 -1.80
N GLY A 28 1.62 -6.84 -0.50
CA GLY A 28 2.73 -6.77 0.44
C GLY A 28 3.89 -7.69 0.06
N LYS A 29 3.58 -8.93 -0.38
CA LYS A 29 4.56 -9.89 -0.89
C LYS A 29 5.29 -9.35 -2.12
N LEU A 30 4.56 -8.80 -3.10
CA LEU A 30 5.13 -8.17 -4.28
C LEU A 30 6.13 -7.06 -3.91
N VAL A 31 5.76 -6.22 -2.94
CA VAL A 31 6.60 -5.12 -2.46
C VAL A 31 7.90 -5.65 -1.82
N CYS A 32 7.81 -6.65 -0.94
CA CYS A 32 8.97 -7.17 -0.21
C CYS A 32 9.86 -8.13 -1.01
N GLU A 33 9.33 -8.81 -2.02
CA GLU A 33 10.09 -9.82 -2.78
C GLU A 33 10.60 -9.28 -4.12
N LYS A 34 9.78 -8.54 -4.87
CA LYS A 34 10.15 -8.05 -6.21
C LYS A 34 10.61 -6.59 -6.18
N ILE A 35 9.85 -5.71 -5.52
CA ILE A 35 10.13 -4.26 -5.59
C ILE A 35 11.32 -3.87 -4.70
N ARG A 36 11.31 -4.34 -3.45
CA ARG A 36 12.36 -4.09 -2.46
C ARG A 36 12.74 -5.40 -1.75
N PRO A 37 13.54 -6.27 -2.40
CA PRO A 37 14.03 -7.48 -1.78
C PRO A 37 14.74 -7.17 -0.46
N GLY A 38 14.47 -7.99 0.56
CA GLY A 38 15.01 -7.81 1.91
C GLY A 38 14.36 -6.68 2.73
N ALA A 39 13.36 -5.98 2.18
CA ALA A 39 12.55 -5.05 2.95
C ALA A 39 11.48 -5.78 3.76
N VAL A 40 11.14 -5.21 4.91
CA VAL A 40 10.00 -5.62 5.72
C VAL A 40 9.02 -4.45 5.82
N ILE A 41 7.72 -4.71 5.71
CA ILE A 41 6.70 -3.70 5.96
C ILE A 41 6.72 -3.37 7.44
N LYS A 42 7.06 -2.13 7.79
CA LYS A 42 7.00 -1.59 9.15
C LYS A 42 5.57 -1.26 9.52
N TRP A 43 4.89 -0.53 8.65
CA TRP A 43 3.48 -0.20 8.77
C TRP A 43 2.85 -0.02 7.40
N TRP A 44 1.54 -0.14 7.33
CA TRP A 44 0.78 0.12 6.14
C TRP A 44 -0.47 0.94 6.44
N LYS A 45 -0.94 1.66 5.43
CA LYS A 45 -2.20 2.41 5.48
C LYS A 45 -2.94 2.21 4.18
N ARG A 46 -4.24 1.94 4.26
CA ARG A 46 -5.15 2.01 3.11
C ARG A 46 -5.99 3.28 3.19
N ASN A 47 -6.14 3.94 2.05
CA ASN A 47 -7.09 5.03 1.79
C ASN A 47 -7.90 4.66 0.55
N ASP A 48 -8.95 5.43 0.23
CA ASP A 48 -9.69 5.29 -1.01
C ASP A 48 -8.76 5.38 -2.23
N GLY A 49 -8.67 4.29 -3.00
CA GLY A 49 -7.82 4.18 -4.18
C GLY A 49 -6.31 4.06 -3.94
N TYR A 50 -5.81 4.13 -2.70
CA TYR A 50 -4.37 4.05 -2.41
C TYR A 50 -4.00 3.08 -1.28
N VAL A 51 -2.86 2.41 -1.46
CA VAL A 51 -2.20 1.64 -0.41
C VAL A 51 -0.80 2.17 -0.20
N ILE A 52 -0.45 2.49 1.03
CA ILE A 52 0.85 3.06 1.40
C ILE A 52 1.56 2.05 2.30
N PHE A 53 2.75 1.64 1.89
CA PHE A 53 3.64 0.78 2.67
C PHE A 53 4.85 1.56 3.12
N SER A 54 5.12 1.59 4.42
CA SER A 54 6.43 2.00 4.92
C SER A 54 7.28 0.79 5.15
N LEU A 55 8.49 0.83 4.61
CA LEU A 55 9.43 -0.26 4.64
C LEU A 55 10.57 0.01 5.63
N GLN A 56 11.15 -1.06 6.14
CA GLN A 56 12.39 -1.09 6.90
C GLN A 56 13.30 -2.20 6.35
N GLY A 57 14.59 -2.20 6.72
CA GLY A 57 15.58 -3.17 6.22
C GLY A 57 16.24 -2.72 4.91
N ASN A 58 15.47 -2.41 3.87
CA ASN A 58 15.99 -1.89 2.61
C ASN A 58 15.74 -0.38 2.48
N ARG A 59 16.82 0.40 2.40
CA ARG A 59 16.82 1.88 2.38
C ARG A 59 17.25 2.49 1.05
N TYR A 60 17.23 1.70 -0.02
CA TYR A 60 17.62 2.17 -1.35
C TYR A 60 16.72 3.30 -1.81
N CYS A 61 17.31 4.43 -2.22
CA CYS A 61 16.59 5.56 -2.77
C CYS A 61 16.93 5.76 -4.24
N GLU A 62 15.90 5.81 -5.07
CA GLU A 62 16.05 6.06 -6.50
C GLU A 62 16.43 7.51 -6.84
N ASN A 63 16.29 8.46 -5.91
CA ASN A 63 16.73 9.84 -6.17
C ASN A 63 18.26 9.91 -6.29
N ILE A 64 18.95 9.31 -5.32
CA ILE A 64 20.41 9.36 -5.17
C ILE A 64 21.09 8.06 -5.61
N GLN A 65 20.31 7.07 -6.07
CA GLN A 65 20.74 5.75 -6.51
C GLN A 65 21.64 5.01 -5.50
N ARG A 66 21.38 5.23 -4.19
CA ARG A 66 22.13 4.60 -3.08
C ARG A 66 21.24 4.45 -1.85
N GLN A 67 21.73 3.69 -0.86
CA GLN A 67 21.02 3.52 0.41
C GLN A 67 21.21 4.74 1.34
N HIS A 68 20.13 5.20 1.97
CA HIS A 68 20.23 6.20 3.04
C HIS A 68 20.69 5.57 4.35
N LYS A 69 21.38 6.36 5.18
CA LYS A 69 21.97 5.91 6.45
C LYS A 69 20.93 5.58 7.53
N ALA A 70 19.81 6.33 7.58
CA ALA A 70 18.80 6.19 8.65
C ALA A 70 17.34 6.21 8.17
N ASN A 71 17.08 6.63 6.94
CA ASN A 71 15.72 7.02 6.54
C ASN A 71 14.89 5.87 5.97
N GLY A 72 13.57 5.98 6.11
CA GLY A 72 12.60 4.99 5.66
C GLY A 72 12.19 5.17 4.21
N ILE A 73 11.95 4.06 3.52
CA ILE A 73 11.35 4.04 2.19
C ILE A 73 9.84 3.86 2.32
N VAL A 74 9.09 4.61 1.54
CA VAL A 74 7.64 4.48 1.45
C VAL A 74 7.29 4.11 0.02
N ILE A 75 6.53 3.03 -0.17
CA ILE A 75 5.95 2.65 -1.44
C ILE A 75 4.49 3.08 -1.42
N VAL A 76 4.09 3.86 -2.42
CA VAL A 76 2.70 4.27 -2.61
C VAL A 76 2.16 3.55 -3.84
N VAL A 77 1.05 2.86 -3.65
CA VAL A 77 0.33 2.11 -4.68
C VAL A 77 -0.98 2.83 -4.95
N HIS A 78 -1.23 3.15 -6.21
CA HIS A 78 -2.49 3.65 -6.72
C HIS A 78 -3.24 2.51 -7.38
N LEU A 79 -4.35 2.10 -6.78
CA LEU A 79 -5.12 0.92 -7.17
C LEU A 79 -5.88 1.16 -8.48
N GLU A 80 -6.49 2.34 -8.64
CA GLU A 80 -7.31 2.64 -9.82
C GLU A 80 -6.49 2.63 -11.11
N SER A 81 -5.29 3.23 -11.09
CA SER A 81 -4.41 3.19 -12.26
C SER A 81 -3.51 1.96 -12.30
N GLY A 82 -3.51 1.12 -11.26
CA GLY A 82 -2.56 0.00 -11.13
C GLY A 82 -1.09 0.41 -11.16
N THR A 83 -0.74 1.58 -10.61
CA THR A 83 0.66 2.06 -10.60
C THR A 83 1.20 2.19 -9.18
N TRP A 84 2.51 2.14 -9.02
CA TRP A 84 3.19 2.40 -7.76
C TRP A 84 4.41 3.30 -7.97
N TRP A 85 4.80 3.99 -6.91
CA TRP A 85 6.03 4.76 -6.89
C TRP A 85 6.63 4.80 -5.48
N GLN A 86 7.92 5.09 -5.43
CA GLN A 86 8.67 5.29 -4.22
C GLN A 86 8.61 6.74 -3.76
N LYS A 87 8.51 6.93 -2.45
CA LYS A 87 8.87 8.14 -1.72
C LYS A 87 9.97 7.83 -0.71
N CYS A 88 10.79 8.82 -0.40
CA CYS A 88 11.78 8.71 0.67
C CYS A 88 11.37 9.60 1.86
N GLN A 89 11.70 9.16 3.08
CA GLN A 89 11.50 9.95 4.29
C GLN A 89 12.70 10.85 4.63
N ASP A 90 13.77 10.78 3.83
CA ASP A 90 14.97 11.61 4.00
C ASP A 90 14.64 13.10 3.85
N PRO A 91 15.17 13.99 4.72
CA PRO A 91 14.89 15.42 4.66
C PRO A 91 15.21 16.06 3.31
N GLU A 92 16.31 15.64 2.66
CA GLU A 92 16.75 16.16 1.36
C GLU A 92 15.82 15.69 0.24
N CYS A 93 15.38 14.44 0.29
CA CYS A 93 14.38 13.95 -0.66
C CYS A 93 13.00 14.56 -0.41
N ARG A 94 12.66 14.86 0.85
CA ARG A 94 11.38 15.48 1.22
C ARG A 94 11.31 16.94 0.83
N SER A 95 12.42 17.70 0.92
CA SER A 95 12.45 19.12 0.55
C SER A 95 12.12 19.34 -0.92
N ILE A 96 12.51 18.40 -1.79
CA ILE A 96 12.17 18.40 -3.22
C ILE A 96 10.90 17.60 -3.55
N ASN A 97 10.17 17.11 -2.53
CA ASN A 97 8.99 16.25 -2.68
C ASN A 97 9.22 15.05 -3.63
N PHE A 98 10.39 14.43 -3.51
CA PHE A 98 10.85 13.36 -4.41
C PHE A 98 9.81 12.25 -4.56
N ARG A 99 9.59 11.84 -5.81
CA ARG A 99 8.82 10.68 -6.21
C ARG A 99 9.58 9.98 -7.32
N SER A 100 9.74 8.67 -7.23
CA SER A 100 10.24 7.91 -8.36
C SER A 100 9.28 8.01 -9.56
N PRO A 101 9.72 7.57 -10.76
CA PRO A 101 8.80 7.22 -11.82
C PRO A 101 7.70 6.28 -11.33
N LYS A 102 6.55 6.33 -12.01
CA LYS A 102 5.45 5.40 -11.77
C LYS A 102 5.75 4.10 -12.49
N TYR A 103 5.59 3.00 -11.78
CA TYR A 103 5.77 1.65 -12.28
C TYR A 103 4.44 0.91 -12.26
N SER A 104 4.23 0.01 -13.21
CA SER A 104 3.02 -0.80 -13.24
C SER A 104 3.06 -1.90 -12.18
N ILE A 105 1.91 -2.16 -11.57
CA ILE A 105 1.69 -3.31 -10.70
C ILE A 105 1.34 -4.50 -11.57
N GLU A 106 1.73 -5.69 -11.12
CA GLU A 106 1.35 -6.94 -11.79
C GLU A 106 -0.19 -7.07 -11.81
N PRO A 107 -0.84 -7.18 -12.99
CA PRO A 107 -2.30 -7.14 -13.11
C PRO A 107 -2.98 -8.20 -12.23
N ALA A 108 -2.41 -9.39 -12.12
CA ALA A 108 -2.93 -10.46 -11.27
C ALA A 108 -3.01 -10.05 -9.79
N VAL A 109 -1.99 -9.36 -9.28
CA VAL A 109 -1.97 -8.87 -7.89
C VAL A 109 -3.01 -7.77 -7.70
N LEU A 110 -3.13 -6.86 -8.67
CA LEU A 110 -4.09 -5.77 -8.63
C LEU A 110 -5.54 -6.30 -8.58
N GLN A 111 -5.86 -7.29 -9.42
CA GLN A 111 -7.19 -7.88 -9.48
C GLN A 111 -7.61 -8.50 -8.14
N VAL A 112 -6.69 -9.14 -7.41
CA VAL A 112 -6.99 -9.70 -6.09
C VAL A 112 -7.35 -8.60 -5.09
N VAL A 113 -6.63 -7.47 -5.12
CA VAL A 113 -6.88 -6.33 -4.22
C VAL A 113 -8.22 -5.66 -4.52
N LEU A 114 -8.54 -5.46 -5.81
CA LEU A 114 -9.80 -4.84 -6.28
C LEU A 114 -11.01 -5.77 -6.11
N ALA A 115 -10.85 -7.09 -6.30
CA ALA A 115 -11.94 -8.05 -6.10
C ALA A 115 -12.41 -8.08 -4.63
N ALA A 116 -11.52 -7.78 -3.69
CA ALA A 116 -11.89 -7.61 -2.29
C ALA A 116 -12.73 -6.35 -2.03
N GLU A 117 -12.65 -5.32 -2.88
CA GLU A 117 -13.47 -4.10 -2.78
C GLU A 117 -14.88 -4.33 -3.33
N ARG A 118 -15.02 -5.01 -4.48
CA ARG A 118 -16.34 -5.30 -5.08
C ARG A 118 -17.25 -6.18 -4.22
N ARG A 119 -16.70 -6.96 -3.29
CA ARG A 119 -17.49 -7.74 -2.32
C ARG A 119 -18.20 -6.88 -1.26
N TYR A 120 -17.81 -5.63 -1.08
CA TYR A 120 -18.51 -4.67 -0.22
C TYR A 120 -19.60 -3.88 -0.93
N ASP A 121 -19.46 -3.68 -2.24
CA ASP A 121 -20.39 -2.84 -3.00
C ASP A 121 -21.70 -3.59 -3.38
N TYR A 122 -21.66 -4.93 -3.41
CA TYR A 122 -22.82 -5.73 -3.80
C TYR A 122 -23.93 -5.82 -2.72
N SER A 123 -23.65 -5.53 -1.44
CA SER A 123 -24.72 -5.52 -0.41
C SER A 123 -25.51 -4.21 -0.34
N SER A 124 -25.14 -3.20 -1.14
CA SER A 124 -25.81 -1.89 -1.18
C SER A 124 -26.71 -1.72 -2.40
N SER A 125 -26.68 -2.67 -3.34
CA SER A 125 -27.56 -2.68 -4.53
C SER A 125 -28.44 -3.92 -4.50
N SER A 126 -29.41 -3.97 -3.58
CA SER A 126 -30.61 -4.80 -3.83
C SER A 126 -31.29 -4.23 -5.08
N PRO A 127 -31.53 -5.02 -6.13
CA PRO A 127 -32.40 -4.59 -7.21
C PRO A 127 -33.81 -4.44 -6.63
N SER A 128 -34.34 -3.23 -6.63
CA SER A 128 -35.77 -3.00 -6.46
C SER A 128 -36.49 -3.69 -7.61
N GLU A 129 -37.45 -4.54 -7.26
CA GLU A 129 -38.37 -5.28 -8.15
C GLU A 129 -38.98 -4.43 -9.26
#